data_AF-A0A0B2UKU0-F1
#
_entry.id   AF-A0A0B2UKU0-F1
#
_cell.length_a   1.000
_cell.length_b   1.000
_cell.length_c   1.000
_cell.angle_alpha   90.00
_cell.angle_beta   90.00
_cell.angle_gamma   90.00
#
_symmetry.space_group_name_H-M   'P 1'
#
loop_
_entity.id
_entity.type
_entity.pdbx_description
1 polymer ?
#
loop_
_entity_poly.entity_id
_entity_poly.type
_entity_poly.pdbx_seq_one_letter_code
_entity_poly.pdbx_strand_id
1 'polypeptide(L)'
;MDELLHKLNKWHILKEQHAALVYNRRKEKVVKMIKEIKATRNIEMLLDLLKSDADKCEDLQEFLCREFRRAIRLNNPDRVSSIIECFVIVGFGQEDLRESLRHALIEHLDDLCSKIVERNVCANIEVFEKLNKYDMCDGMVISKYIKQKIDVEIAAYMDIRLLDMPAKVDRWLNEMKVISNYKPEVIELYREMEIRYLLMSLEVIVGKNTDMYTAEDVEYLIKKIVKRSITMGVDIKEDIDRLIRASGIGLDEEIIKTIKKILDNAEE
;
A
#
# COMPACT_ATOMS: atom_id res chain seq x y z
N MET A 1 16.07 66.51 34.73
CA MET A 1 15.98 65.78 33.45
C MET A 1 17.08 64.74 33.32
N ASP A 2 18.34 65.09 33.52
CA ASP A 2 19.47 64.14 33.40
C ASP A 2 19.41 62.97 34.39
N GLU A 3 18.97 63.22 35.62
CA GLU A 3 18.81 62.15 36.62
C GLU A 3 17.69 61.15 36.27
N LEU A 4 16.65 61.59 35.56
CA LEU A 4 15.59 60.73 35.03
C LEU A 4 16.10 59.91 33.85
N LEU A 5 16.86 60.52 32.93
CA LEU A 5 17.52 59.82 31.82
C LEU A 5 18.50 58.75 32.34
N HIS A 6 19.26 59.06 33.38
CA HIS A 6 20.19 58.11 33.99
C HIS A 6 19.46 56.91 34.62
N LYS A 7 18.36 57.15 35.34
CA LYS A 7 17.51 56.07 35.89
C LYS A 7 16.87 55.22 34.80
N LEU A 8 16.43 55.83 33.70
CA LEU A 8 15.85 55.12 32.55
C LEU A 8 16.87 54.21 31.86
N ASN A 9 18.09 54.72 31.61
CA ASN A 9 19.18 53.92 31.02
C ASN A 9 19.59 52.76 31.93
N LYS A 10 19.68 53.00 33.25
CA LYS A 10 19.97 51.94 34.21
C LYS A 10 18.87 50.86 34.22
N TRP A 11 17.61 51.25 34.12
CA TRP A 11 16.50 50.31 34.01
C TRP A 11 16.55 49.49 32.72
N HIS A 12 16.88 50.11 31.59
CA HIS A 12 17.02 49.41 30.30
C HIS A 12 18.10 48.32 30.38
N ILE A 13 19.28 48.67 30.89
CA ILE A 13 20.40 47.72 31.07
C ILE A 13 19.99 46.57 32.00
N LEU A 14 19.35 46.87 33.12
CA LEU A 14 18.88 45.84 34.07
C LEU A 14 17.82 44.92 33.44
N LYS A 15 16.94 45.46 32.59
CA LYS A 15 15.93 44.69 31.87
C LYS A 15 16.59 43.73 30.87
N GLU A 16 17.59 44.19 30.11
CA GLU A 16 18.37 43.34 29.19
C GLU A 16 19.11 42.23 29.93
N GLN A 17 19.79 42.58 31.03
CA GLN A 17 20.49 41.61 31.88
C GLN A 17 19.53 40.58 32.49
N HIS A 18 18.35 41.00 32.95
CA HIS A 18 17.34 40.09 33.46
C HIS A 18 16.81 39.15 32.37
N ALA A 19 16.51 39.67 31.18
CA ALA A 19 16.09 38.86 30.05
C ALA A 19 17.15 37.81 29.67
N ALA A 20 18.42 38.20 29.63
CA ALA A 20 19.54 37.28 29.39
C ALA A 20 19.66 36.20 30.47
N LEU A 21 19.51 36.55 31.75
CA LEU A 21 19.52 35.60 32.86
C LEU A 21 18.36 34.60 32.78
N VAL A 22 17.15 35.06 32.46
CA VAL A 22 15.98 34.19 32.29
C VAL A 22 16.18 33.23 31.11
N TYR A 23 16.71 33.75 29.98
CA TYR A 23 17.04 32.94 28.82
C TYR A 23 18.07 31.86 29.16
N ASN A 24 19.17 32.22 29.82
CA ASN A 24 20.22 31.27 30.20
C ASN A 24 19.71 30.19 31.17
N ARG A 25 18.90 30.57 32.18
CA ARG A 25 18.24 29.60 33.07
C ARG A 25 17.33 28.63 32.31
N ARG A 26 16.57 29.13 31.33
CA ARG A 26 15.74 28.26 30.48
C ARG A 26 16.62 27.34 29.63
N LYS A 27 17.68 27.85 29.00
CA LYS A 27 18.63 27.06 28.20
C LYS A 27 19.25 25.92 29.03
N GLU A 28 19.71 26.19 30.25
CA GLU A 28 20.24 25.15 31.15
C GLU A 28 19.19 24.07 31.49
N LYS A 29 17.94 24.48 31.73
CA LYS A 29 16.83 23.54 31.97
C LYS A 29 16.55 22.67 30.75
N VAL A 30 16.47 23.28 29.57
CA VAL A 30 16.27 22.59 28.29
C VAL A 30 17.39 21.57 28.04
N VAL A 31 18.65 21.94 28.27
CA VAL A 31 19.80 21.02 28.13
C VAL A 31 19.68 19.81 29.06
N LYS A 32 19.22 20.00 30.31
CA LYS A 32 18.97 18.88 31.23
C LYS A 32 17.84 17.98 30.73
N MET A 33 16.74 18.56 30.25
CA MET A 33 15.61 17.82 29.68
C MET A 33 16.04 17.03 28.44
N ILE A 34 16.84 17.60 27.54
CA ILE A 34 17.37 16.89 26.36
C ILE A 34 18.23 15.69 26.78
N LYS A 35 19.07 15.83 27.81
CA LYS A 35 19.85 14.69 28.32
C LYS A 35 18.96 13.57 28.84
N GLU A 36 17.91 13.91 29.58
CA GLU A 36 16.91 12.95 30.07
C GLU A 36 16.15 12.29 28.91
N ILE A 37 15.72 13.06 27.92
CA ILE A 37 15.06 12.56 26.72
C ILE A 37 15.98 11.64 25.93
N LYS A 38 17.26 11.97 25.75
CA LYS A 38 18.24 11.10 25.08
C LYS A 38 18.46 9.79 25.85
N ALA A 39 18.47 9.84 27.18
CA ALA A 39 18.63 8.66 28.03
C ALA A 39 17.39 7.74 28.00
N THR A 40 16.19 8.33 28.08
CA THR A 40 14.91 7.60 28.08
C THR A 40 14.39 7.27 26.68
N ARG A 41 14.94 7.91 25.66
CA ARG A 41 14.52 7.84 24.25
C ARG A 41 13.05 8.26 24.05
N ASN A 42 12.57 9.21 24.84
CA ASN A 42 11.19 9.68 24.75
C ASN A 42 11.05 10.76 23.65
N ILE A 43 10.62 10.35 22.45
CA ILE A 43 10.44 11.25 21.31
C ILE A 43 9.26 12.19 21.50
N GLU A 44 8.16 11.76 22.14
CA GLU A 44 7.01 12.62 22.40
C GLU A 44 7.40 13.80 23.30
N MET A 45 8.16 13.53 24.37
CA MET A 45 8.72 14.59 25.21
C MET A 45 9.67 15.52 24.44
N LEU A 46 10.42 15.00 23.46
CA LEU A 46 11.25 15.84 22.59
C LEU A 46 10.41 16.78 21.74
N LEU A 47 9.35 16.25 21.15
CA LEU A 47 8.44 16.98 20.27
C LEU A 47 7.76 18.13 21.03
N ASP A 48 7.28 17.86 22.23
CA ASP A 48 6.67 18.88 23.12
C ASP A 48 7.68 19.96 23.52
N LEU A 49 8.93 19.55 23.80
CA LEU A 49 10.00 20.49 24.11
C LEU A 49 10.33 21.37 22.90
N LEU A 50 10.42 20.77 21.70
CA LEU A 50 10.72 21.47 20.46
C LEU A 50 9.64 22.49 20.09
N LYS A 51 8.36 22.20 20.33
CA LYS A 51 7.26 23.16 20.08
C LYS A 51 7.40 24.48 20.85
N SER A 52 8.14 24.49 21.97
CA SER A 52 8.29 25.66 22.83
C SER A 52 9.71 26.23 22.91
N ASP A 53 10.75 25.41 22.67
CA ASP A 53 12.15 25.77 22.85
C ASP A 53 13.06 25.24 21.72
N ALA A 54 12.57 25.14 20.48
CA ALA A 54 13.36 24.68 19.33
C ALA A 54 14.73 25.39 19.21
N ASP A 55 14.76 26.70 19.42
CA ASP A 55 15.95 27.55 19.37
C ASP A 55 17.04 27.19 20.41
N LYS A 56 16.67 26.47 21.45
CA LYS A 56 17.54 26.06 22.56
C LYS A 56 17.95 24.58 22.47
N CYS A 57 17.44 23.86 21.47
CA CYS A 57 17.64 22.42 21.29
C CYS A 57 18.76 22.13 20.28
N GLU A 58 20.01 22.22 20.73
CA GLU A 58 21.20 21.96 19.92
C GLU A 58 21.55 20.45 19.85
N ASP A 59 22.29 20.04 18.82
CA ASP A 59 22.85 18.69 18.66
C ASP A 59 21.84 17.53 18.72
N LEU A 60 20.70 17.69 18.05
CA LEU A 60 19.67 16.65 17.95
C LEU A 60 19.80 15.75 16.72
N GLN A 61 20.51 16.18 15.68
CA GLN A 61 20.52 15.50 14.38
C GLN A 61 20.95 14.04 14.48
N GLU A 62 22.11 13.76 15.09
CA GLU A 62 22.61 12.38 15.21
C GLU A 62 21.67 11.48 16.02
N PHE A 63 21.08 12.04 17.09
CA PHE A 63 20.12 11.33 17.93
C PHE A 63 18.85 10.99 17.14
N LEU A 64 18.27 11.97 16.45
CA LEU A 64 17.07 11.78 15.63
C LEU A 64 17.35 10.80 14.48
N CYS A 65 18.50 10.86 13.82
CA CYS A 65 18.88 9.90 12.76
C CYS A 65 18.95 8.46 13.29
N ARG A 66 19.51 8.29 14.48
CA ARG A 66 19.63 6.98 15.13
C ARG A 66 18.26 6.44 15.54
N GLU A 67 17.43 7.29 16.14
CA GLU A 67 16.08 6.91 16.56
C GLU A 67 15.17 6.67 15.35
N PHE A 68 15.36 7.39 14.25
CA PHE A 68 14.64 7.17 12.99
C PHE A 68 14.92 5.76 12.45
N ARG A 69 16.20 5.41 12.28
CA ARG A 69 16.62 4.06 11.87
C ARG A 69 16.13 2.99 12.83
N ARG A 70 16.08 3.28 14.13
CA ARG A 70 15.55 2.37 15.15
C ARG A 70 14.04 2.17 15.01
N ALA A 71 13.29 3.25 14.82
CA ALA A 71 11.83 3.22 14.68
C ALA A 71 11.41 2.45 13.41
N ILE A 72 12.14 2.66 12.31
CA ILE A 72 12.05 1.88 11.08
C ILE A 72 12.27 0.38 11.35
N ARG A 73 13.36 0.00 12.01
CA ARG A 73 13.63 -1.42 12.35
C ARG A 73 12.56 -2.05 13.25
N LEU A 74 11.89 -1.25 14.07
CA LEU A 74 10.80 -1.69 14.95
C LEU A 74 9.43 -1.68 14.25
N ASN A 75 9.36 -1.27 12.98
CA ASN A 75 8.14 -1.12 12.20
C ASN A 75 7.08 -0.27 12.91
N ASN A 76 7.50 0.88 13.48
CA ASN A 76 6.63 1.78 14.24
C ASN A 76 6.41 3.10 13.46
N PRO A 77 5.37 3.20 12.61
CA PRO A 77 5.12 4.37 11.76
C PRO A 77 4.81 5.63 12.56
N ASP A 78 4.10 5.52 13.70
CA ASP A 78 3.75 6.68 14.54
C ASP A 78 5.01 7.33 15.11
N ARG A 79 5.94 6.51 15.63
CA ARG A 79 7.24 6.98 16.11
C ARG A 79 8.09 7.57 14.99
N VAL A 80 8.06 6.98 13.79
CA VAL A 80 8.73 7.54 12.61
C VAL A 80 8.18 8.94 12.30
N SER A 81 6.85 9.10 12.33
CA SER A 81 6.18 10.39 12.11
C SER A 81 6.63 11.45 13.11
N SER A 82 6.61 11.14 14.41
CA SER A 82 7.06 12.07 15.45
C SER A 82 8.52 12.48 15.29
N ILE A 83 9.39 11.55 14.87
CA ILE A 83 10.81 11.85 14.62
C ILE A 83 10.98 12.78 13.41
N ILE A 84 10.19 12.56 12.34
CA ILE A 84 10.19 13.45 11.17
C ILE A 84 9.72 14.84 11.55
N GLU A 85 8.65 14.97 12.35
CA GLU A 85 8.18 16.26 12.85
C GLU A 85 9.26 16.95 13.71
N CYS A 86 10.01 16.21 14.54
CA CYS A 86 11.18 16.76 15.24
C CYS A 86 12.22 17.33 14.26
N PHE A 87 12.55 16.59 13.19
CA PHE A 87 13.48 17.07 12.17
C PHE A 87 12.99 18.35 11.47
N VAL A 88 11.69 18.42 11.17
CA VAL A 88 11.06 19.59 10.54
C VAL A 88 11.17 20.82 11.46
N ILE A 89 10.83 20.69 12.75
CA ILE A 89 10.87 21.80 13.70
C ILE A 89 12.28 22.33 13.90
N VAL A 90 13.30 21.46 13.97
CA VAL A 90 14.69 21.88 14.18
C VAL A 90 15.30 22.51 12.93
N GLY A 91 14.65 22.41 11.76
CA GLY A 91 15.05 23.13 10.56
C GLY A 91 16.40 22.70 9.98
N PHE A 92 16.83 21.45 10.22
CA PHE A 92 18.07 20.93 9.64
C PHE A 92 17.95 20.85 8.10
N GLY A 93 18.63 21.77 7.40
CA GLY A 93 19.06 21.69 5.98
C GLY A 93 18.09 20.96 5.03
N GLN A 94 17.10 21.69 4.54
CA GLN A 94 15.74 21.20 4.25
C GLN A 94 15.49 20.43 2.93
N GLU A 95 16.50 19.96 2.20
CA GLU A 95 16.27 19.03 1.07
C GLU A 95 17.11 17.75 1.19
N ASP A 96 18.43 17.86 1.30
CA ASP A 96 19.32 16.69 1.34
C ASP A 96 19.03 15.74 2.50
N LEU A 97 18.71 16.27 3.68
CA LEU A 97 18.36 15.46 4.84
C LEU A 97 17.01 14.76 4.64
N ARG A 98 16.03 15.50 4.11
CA ARG A 98 14.70 14.98 3.81
C ARG A 98 14.78 13.85 2.77
N GLU A 99 15.60 14.06 1.75
CA GLU A 99 15.85 13.08 0.71
C GLU A 99 16.61 11.86 1.24
N SER A 100 17.61 12.05 2.10
CA SER A 100 18.33 10.93 2.75
C SER A 100 17.42 10.09 3.64
N LEU A 101 16.53 10.72 4.41
CA LEU A 101 15.56 10.01 5.24
C LEU A 101 14.50 9.29 4.38
N ARG A 102 14.07 9.91 3.28
CA ARG A 102 13.17 9.30 2.28
C ARG A 102 13.80 8.05 1.68
N HIS A 103 15.07 8.12 1.28
CA HIS A 103 15.82 6.96 0.77
C HIS A 103 15.91 5.85 1.81
N ALA A 104 16.26 6.17 3.07
CA ALA A 104 16.34 5.17 4.13
C ALA A 104 14.98 4.49 4.41
N LEU A 105 13.88 5.24 4.27
CA LEU A 105 12.53 4.70 4.37
C LEU A 105 12.22 3.79 3.16
N ILE A 106 12.54 4.22 1.94
CA ILE A 106 12.38 3.41 0.72
C ILE A 106 13.18 2.11 0.83
N GLU A 107 14.45 2.15 1.23
CA GLU A 107 15.29 0.95 1.43
C GLU A 107 14.67 -0.02 2.43
N HIS A 108 14.10 0.50 3.52
CA HIS A 108 13.39 -0.34 4.48
C HIS A 108 12.10 -0.93 3.91
N LEU A 109 11.33 -0.13 3.16
CA LEU A 109 10.14 -0.63 2.48
C LEU A 109 10.52 -1.70 1.46
N ASP A 110 11.60 -1.52 0.68
CA ASP A 110 12.15 -2.54 -0.21
C ASP A 110 12.51 -3.82 0.54
N ASP A 111 13.16 -3.73 1.69
CA ASP A 111 13.47 -4.89 2.55
C ASP A 111 12.20 -5.59 3.04
N LEU A 112 11.18 -4.84 3.50
CA LEU A 112 9.88 -5.40 3.87
C LEU A 112 9.21 -6.06 2.67
N CYS A 113 9.16 -5.39 1.52
CA CYS A 113 8.58 -5.89 0.27
C CYS A 113 9.27 -7.17 -0.20
N SER A 114 10.60 -7.24 -0.11
CA SER A 114 11.38 -8.43 -0.51
C SER A 114 11.07 -9.69 0.33
N LYS A 115 10.55 -9.50 1.55
CA LYS A 115 10.15 -10.57 2.47
C LYS A 115 8.70 -10.99 2.28
N ILE A 116 7.94 -10.26 1.47
CA ILE A 116 6.60 -10.67 1.06
C ILE A 116 6.77 -11.77 0.02
N VAL A 117 6.72 -13.01 0.50
CA VAL A 117 6.77 -14.21 -0.33
C VAL A 117 5.37 -14.81 -0.41
N GLU A 118 4.37 -14.01 -0.79
CA GLU A 118 3.05 -14.57 -1.10
C GLU A 118 2.91 -14.78 -2.60
N ARG A 119 2.41 -15.97 -2.98
CA ARG A 119 2.11 -16.31 -4.38
C ARG A 119 0.85 -15.60 -4.91
N ASN A 120 0.16 -14.84 -4.06
CA ASN A 120 -1.11 -14.21 -4.37
C ASN A 120 -0.92 -12.69 -4.51
N VAL A 121 -1.25 -12.18 -5.69
CA VAL A 121 -1.05 -10.77 -6.05
C VAL A 121 -1.94 -9.85 -5.22
N CYS A 122 -3.17 -10.24 -4.94
CA CYS A 122 -4.09 -9.45 -4.12
C CYS A 122 -3.55 -9.26 -2.69
N ALA A 123 -3.01 -10.33 -2.10
CA ALA A 123 -2.41 -10.26 -0.78
C ALA A 123 -1.16 -9.38 -0.76
N ASN A 124 -0.31 -9.46 -1.80
CA ASN A 124 0.84 -8.57 -1.97
C ASN A 124 0.40 -7.09 -2.05
N ILE A 125 -0.62 -6.79 -2.86
CA ILE A 125 -1.19 -5.44 -2.97
C ILE A 125 -1.73 -4.95 -1.63
N GLU A 126 -2.48 -5.77 -0.89
CA GLU A 126 -2.98 -5.40 0.44
C GLU A 126 -1.86 -5.10 1.44
N VAL A 127 -0.75 -5.84 1.38
CA VAL A 127 0.42 -5.57 2.22
C VAL A 127 1.08 -4.26 1.81
N PHE A 128 1.24 -3.99 0.51
CA PHE A 128 1.77 -2.70 0.03
C PHE A 128 0.88 -1.53 0.45
N GLU A 129 -0.45 -1.68 0.38
CA GLU A 129 -1.40 -0.67 0.87
C GLU A 129 -1.26 -0.41 2.37
N LYS A 130 -1.00 -1.45 3.18
CA LYS A 130 -0.71 -1.25 4.61
C LYS A 130 0.55 -0.42 4.85
N LEU A 131 1.49 -0.38 3.91
CA LEU A 131 2.68 0.47 3.98
C LEU A 131 2.38 1.94 3.69
N ASN A 132 1.21 2.30 3.14
CA ASN A 132 0.79 3.71 2.96
C ASN A 132 0.67 4.44 4.31
N LYS A 133 0.66 3.73 5.44
CA LYS A 133 0.78 4.33 6.78
C LYS A 133 2.04 5.19 6.94
N TYR A 134 3.12 4.88 6.22
CA TYR A 134 4.34 5.69 6.21
C TYR A 134 4.23 6.94 5.31
N ASP A 135 3.20 7.04 4.46
CA ASP A 135 2.94 8.24 3.64
C ASP A 135 2.33 9.39 4.46
N MET A 136 1.63 9.06 5.56
CA MET A 136 1.10 10.04 6.52
C MET A 136 2.19 10.78 7.33
N CYS A 137 3.46 10.43 7.13
CA CYS A 137 4.59 11.11 7.75
C CYS A 137 4.96 12.42 7.02
N ASP A 138 3.97 13.32 6.84
CA ASP A 138 3.88 14.74 6.37
C ASP A 138 5.07 15.41 5.63
N GLY A 139 5.96 14.62 5.05
CA GLY A 139 7.31 15.02 4.71
C GLY A 139 7.98 14.08 3.70
N MET A 140 7.66 12.78 3.65
CA MET A 140 8.45 11.85 2.80
C MET A 140 7.76 11.32 1.55
N VAL A 141 6.49 11.67 1.30
CA VAL A 141 5.67 11.31 0.12
C VAL A 141 6.18 10.04 -0.59
N ILE A 142 5.92 8.89 0.03
CA ILE A 142 6.31 7.57 -0.46
C ILE A 142 5.17 6.87 -1.23
N SER A 143 3.97 7.44 -1.25
CA SER A 143 2.80 6.90 -1.99
C SER A 143 3.11 6.65 -3.47
N LYS A 144 3.94 7.49 -4.09
CA LYS A 144 4.41 7.26 -5.47
C LYS A 144 5.19 5.95 -5.59
N TYR A 145 6.05 5.66 -4.63
CA TYR A 145 6.84 4.44 -4.60
C TYR A 145 5.97 3.21 -4.33
N ILE A 146 5.02 3.30 -3.38
CA ILE A 146 4.07 2.22 -3.10
C ILE A 146 3.21 1.92 -4.33
N LYS A 147 2.66 2.96 -4.96
CA LYS A 147 1.91 2.83 -6.21
C LYS A 147 2.73 2.15 -7.31
N GLN A 148 4.00 2.53 -7.47
CA GLN A 148 4.89 1.89 -8.43
C GLN A 148 5.10 0.40 -8.13
N LYS A 149 5.21 0.00 -6.85
CA LYS A 149 5.30 -1.43 -6.49
C LYS A 149 4.02 -2.20 -6.82
N ILE A 150 2.85 -1.62 -6.53
CA ILE A 150 1.56 -2.19 -6.92
C ILE A 150 1.46 -2.32 -8.44
N ASP A 151 1.88 -1.31 -9.20
CA ASP A 151 1.86 -1.34 -10.67
C ASP A 151 2.76 -2.45 -11.22
N VAL A 152 3.94 -2.67 -10.64
CA VAL A 152 4.84 -3.77 -11.01
C VAL A 152 4.21 -5.14 -10.70
N GLU A 153 3.58 -5.29 -9.54
CA GLU A 153 2.90 -6.53 -9.17
C GLU A 153 1.74 -6.85 -10.11
N ILE A 154 0.92 -5.86 -10.44
CA ILE A 154 -0.15 -5.99 -11.44
C ILE A 154 0.43 -6.31 -12.80
N ALA A 155 1.49 -5.63 -13.24
CA ALA A 155 2.12 -5.92 -14.54
C ALA A 155 2.64 -7.37 -14.64
N ALA A 156 3.23 -7.91 -13.57
CA ALA A 156 3.68 -9.30 -13.51
C ALA A 156 2.49 -10.26 -13.55
N TYR A 157 1.41 -9.96 -12.83
CA TYR A 157 0.16 -10.72 -12.87
C TYR A 157 -0.49 -10.73 -14.27
N MET A 158 -0.37 -9.63 -15.00
CA MET A 158 -0.92 -9.47 -16.34
C MET A 158 -0.17 -10.24 -17.43
N ASP A 159 0.95 -10.91 -17.10
CA ASP A 159 1.64 -11.78 -18.06
C ASP A 159 0.90 -13.11 -18.26
N ILE A 160 -0.15 -13.06 -19.09
CA ILE A 160 -1.07 -14.16 -19.42
C ILE A 160 -0.36 -15.35 -20.11
N ARG A 161 0.87 -15.17 -20.61
CA ARG A 161 1.64 -16.23 -21.29
C ARG A 161 1.91 -17.45 -20.39
N LEU A 162 1.80 -17.27 -19.07
CA LEU A 162 2.03 -18.32 -18.06
C LEU A 162 0.79 -19.15 -17.72
N LEU A 163 -0.37 -18.83 -18.31
CA LEU A 163 -1.64 -19.49 -18.03
C LEU A 163 -1.88 -20.65 -19.00
N ASP A 164 -1.30 -21.81 -18.69
CA ASP A 164 -1.30 -23.03 -19.52
C ASP A 164 -2.25 -24.13 -19.03
N MET A 165 -2.89 -23.95 -17.87
CA MET A 165 -3.80 -24.95 -17.28
C MET A 165 -5.04 -24.29 -16.64
N PRO A 166 -6.21 -24.96 -16.61
CA PRO A 166 -7.46 -24.39 -16.12
C PRO A 166 -7.37 -23.83 -14.70
N ALA A 167 -6.65 -24.52 -13.81
CA ALA A 167 -6.52 -24.10 -12.41
C ALA A 167 -5.78 -22.76 -12.26
N LYS A 168 -4.79 -22.48 -13.13
CA LYS A 168 -4.09 -21.19 -13.13
C LYS A 168 -5.00 -20.08 -13.65
N VAL A 169 -5.75 -20.35 -14.72
CA VAL A 169 -6.71 -19.39 -15.28
C VAL A 169 -7.83 -19.09 -14.26
N ASP A 170 -8.35 -20.12 -13.58
CA ASP A 170 -9.39 -19.95 -12.56
C ASP A 170 -8.92 -19.07 -11.39
N ARG A 171 -7.69 -19.31 -10.90
CA ARG A 171 -7.08 -18.46 -9.88
C ARG A 171 -6.94 -17.02 -10.37
N TRP A 172 -6.42 -16.85 -11.58
CA TRP A 172 -6.28 -15.54 -12.20
C TRP A 172 -7.63 -14.83 -12.24
N LEU A 173 -8.67 -15.41 -12.83
CA LEU A 173 -10.01 -14.82 -12.93
C LEU A 173 -10.61 -14.45 -11.56
N ASN A 174 -10.33 -15.22 -10.50
CA ASN A 174 -10.79 -14.90 -9.15
C ASN A 174 -10.04 -13.72 -8.52
N GLU A 175 -8.74 -13.57 -8.79
CA GLU A 175 -7.91 -12.45 -8.32
C GLU A 175 -8.21 -11.15 -9.09
N MET A 176 -8.68 -11.25 -10.34
CA MET A 176 -8.94 -10.11 -11.20
C MET A 176 -9.94 -9.11 -10.60
N LYS A 177 -10.93 -9.58 -9.83
CA LYS A 177 -11.90 -8.72 -9.15
C LYS A 177 -11.25 -7.70 -8.23
N VAL A 178 -10.21 -8.11 -7.52
CA VAL A 178 -9.49 -7.21 -6.61
C VAL A 178 -8.61 -6.28 -7.42
N ILE A 179 -7.93 -6.80 -8.44
CA ILE A 179 -7.02 -6.04 -9.31
C ILE A 179 -7.76 -4.96 -10.11
N SER A 180 -9.00 -5.22 -10.56
CA SER A 180 -9.83 -4.24 -11.27
C SER A 180 -10.20 -3.04 -10.42
N ASN A 181 -10.14 -3.13 -9.09
CA ASN A 181 -10.32 -1.96 -8.22
C ASN A 181 -9.13 -0.99 -8.31
N TYR A 182 -7.93 -1.50 -8.63
CA TYR A 182 -6.71 -0.72 -8.76
C TYR A 182 -6.46 -0.28 -10.21
N LYS A 183 -6.83 -1.13 -11.16
CA LYS A 183 -6.60 -0.93 -12.59
C LYS A 183 -7.84 -1.39 -13.38
N PRO A 184 -8.86 -0.53 -13.53
CA PRO A 184 -10.14 -0.91 -14.15
C PRO A 184 -10.02 -1.37 -15.60
N GLU A 185 -9.07 -0.82 -16.35
CA GLU A 185 -8.83 -1.18 -17.76
C GLU A 185 -8.46 -2.66 -17.96
N VAL A 186 -8.03 -3.33 -16.89
CA VAL A 186 -7.68 -4.75 -16.93
C VAL A 186 -8.91 -5.64 -17.16
N ILE A 187 -10.11 -5.14 -16.87
CA ILE A 187 -11.36 -5.87 -17.07
C ILE A 187 -11.63 -6.23 -18.54
N GLU A 188 -11.02 -5.50 -19.48
CA GLU A 188 -11.13 -5.77 -20.92
C GLU A 188 -10.61 -7.17 -21.28
N LEU A 189 -9.63 -7.68 -20.52
CA LEU A 189 -9.05 -9.01 -20.70
C LEU A 189 -9.84 -10.11 -19.98
N TYR A 190 -10.77 -9.75 -19.11
CA TYR A 190 -11.56 -10.70 -18.33
C TYR A 190 -12.39 -11.60 -19.23
N ARG A 191 -13.10 -10.99 -20.21
CA ARG A 191 -13.97 -11.69 -21.17
C ARG A 191 -13.21 -12.80 -21.89
N GLU A 192 -12.06 -12.47 -22.49
CA GLU A 192 -11.24 -13.41 -23.25
C GLU A 192 -10.74 -14.56 -22.36
N MET A 193 -10.28 -14.25 -21.15
CA MET A 193 -9.74 -15.24 -20.23
C MET A 193 -10.80 -16.17 -19.65
N GLU A 194 -12.01 -15.66 -19.42
CA GLU A 194 -13.16 -16.46 -18.97
C GLU A 194 -13.59 -17.47 -20.05
N ILE A 195 -13.60 -17.04 -21.31
CA ILE A 195 -13.82 -17.93 -22.47
C ILE A 195 -12.70 -18.96 -22.63
N ARG A 196 -11.45 -18.54 -22.46
CA ARG A 196 -10.32 -19.46 -22.48
C ARG A 196 -10.41 -20.50 -21.37
N TYR A 197 -10.79 -20.10 -20.15
CA TYR A 197 -11.03 -21.01 -19.03
C TYR A 197 -12.12 -22.02 -19.34
N LEU A 198 -13.24 -21.57 -19.92
CA LEU A 198 -14.33 -22.43 -20.35
C LEU A 198 -13.82 -23.52 -21.31
N LEU A 199 -13.15 -23.13 -22.38
CA LEU A 199 -12.62 -24.05 -23.39
C LEU A 199 -11.67 -25.08 -22.78
N MET A 200 -10.68 -24.63 -22.00
CA MET A 200 -9.71 -25.53 -21.39
C MET A 200 -10.37 -26.48 -20.37
N SER A 201 -11.39 -26.01 -19.66
CA SER A 201 -12.12 -26.83 -18.69
C SER A 201 -13.02 -27.85 -19.39
N LEU A 202 -13.68 -27.48 -20.49
CA LEU A 202 -14.44 -28.40 -21.32
C LEU A 202 -13.56 -29.46 -21.98
N GLU A 203 -12.37 -29.12 -22.46
CA GLU A 203 -11.40 -30.11 -22.96
C GLU A 203 -11.01 -31.13 -21.88
N VAL A 204 -10.82 -30.67 -20.63
CA VAL A 204 -10.57 -31.55 -19.50
C VAL A 204 -11.79 -32.35 -19.08
N ILE A 205 -13.01 -31.84 -19.29
CA ILE A 205 -14.29 -32.52 -19.00
C ILE A 205 -14.73 -33.42 -20.17
N VAL A 206 -14.18 -33.31 -21.36
CA VAL A 206 -14.60 -34.14 -22.51
C VAL A 206 -13.48 -35.08 -22.95
N GLY A 207 -12.23 -34.75 -22.65
CA GLY A 207 -11.04 -35.43 -23.17
C GLY A 207 -10.47 -36.60 -22.35
N LYS A 208 -10.85 -36.82 -21.08
CA LYS A 208 -10.35 -37.97 -20.27
C LYS A 208 -11.43 -39.03 -20.10
N ASN A 209 -11.53 -39.96 -21.05
CA ASN A 209 -12.44 -41.11 -21.03
C ASN A 209 -13.92 -40.74 -20.90
N THR A 210 -14.65 -41.04 -21.97
CA THR A 210 -16.10 -40.91 -22.17
C THR A 210 -17.01 -41.52 -21.09
N ASP A 211 -16.46 -42.17 -20.07
CA ASP A 211 -17.20 -43.00 -19.12
C ASP A 211 -17.41 -42.33 -17.74
N MET A 212 -16.94 -41.09 -17.52
CA MET A 212 -16.96 -40.44 -16.20
C MET A 212 -17.47 -38.99 -16.13
N TYR A 213 -17.93 -38.40 -17.23
CA TYR A 213 -18.40 -37.01 -17.21
C TYR A 213 -19.90 -36.94 -17.17
N THR A 214 -20.43 -36.21 -16.19
CA THR A 214 -21.87 -36.01 -16.04
C THR A 214 -22.26 -34.65 -16.64
N ALA A 215 -23.48 -34.56 -17.17
CA ALA A 215 -24.08 -33.29 -17.57
C ALA A 215 -24.06 -32.26 -16.41
N GLU A 216 -24.04 -32.74 -15.17
CA GLU A 216 -23.95 -31.94 -13.95
C GLU A 216 -22.61 -31.18 -13.83
N ASP A 217 -21.49 -31.76 -14.27
CA ASP A 217 -20.17 -31.09 -14.22
C ASP A 217 -20.10 -29.91 -15.20
N VAL A 218 -20.66 -30.09 -16.40
CA VAL A 218 -20.75 -29.04 -17.42
C VAL A 218 -21.71 -27.94 -16.96
N GLU A 219 -22.87 -28.32 -16.42
CA GLU A 219 -23.83 -27.38 -15.84
C GLU A 219 -23.20 -26.57 -14.70
N TYR A 220 -22.46 -27.21 -13.79
CA TYR A 220 -21.76 -26.54 -12.71
C TYR A 220 -20.75 -25.52 -13.24
N LEU A 221 -19.93 -25.92 -14.22
CA LEU A 221 -18.93 -25.05 -14.84
C LEU A 221 -19.55 -23.80 -15.46
N ILE A 222 -20.62 -23.97 -16.26
CA ILE A 222 -21.31 -22.86 -16.91
C ILE A 222 -21.96 -21.93 -15.88
N LYS A 223 -22.65 -22.49 -14.87
CA LYS A 223 -23.23 -21.69 -13.78
C LYS A 223 -22.17 -20.88 -13.04
N LYS A 224 -21.02 -21.48 -12.75
CA LYS A 224 -19.89 -20.80 -12.09
C LYS A 224 -19.40 -19.62 -12.93
N ILE A 225 -19.15 -19.84 -14.21
CA ILE A 225 -18.63 -18.84 -15.15
C ILE A 225 -19.61 -17.69 -15.35
N VAL A 226 -20.89 -17.99 -15.58
CA VAL A 226 -21.95 -16.97 -15.76
C VAL A 226 -22.07 -16.12 -14.48
N LYS A 227 -22.18 -16.76 -13.31
CA LYS A 227 -22.28 -16.06 -12.03
C LYS A 227 -21.08 -15.15 -11.77
N ARG A 228 -19.87 -15.64 -12.06
CA ARG A 228 -18.64 -14.87 -11.86
C ARG A 228 -18.56 -13.67 -12.81
N SER A 229 -18.94 -13.86 -14.07
CA SER A 229 -18.93 -12.81 -15.09
C SER A 229 -19.94 -11.71 -14.81
N ILE A 230 -21.15 -12.07 -14.36
CA ILE A 230 -22.14 -11.12 -13.86
C ILE A 230 -21.57 -10.32 -12.68
N THR A 231 -20.90 -10.98 -11.74
CA THR A 231 -20.26 -10.32 -10.59
C THR A 231 -19.19 -9.30 -11.02
N MET A 232 -18.54 -9.53 -12.16
CA MET A 232 -17.57 -8.63 -12.77
C MET A 232 -18.19 -7.60 -13.71
N GLY A 233 -19.50 -7.65 -13.97
CA GLY A 233 -20.16 -6.77 -14.93
C GLY A 233 -19.78 -7.05 -16.39
N VAL A 234 -19.33 -8.27 -16.69
CA VAL A 234 -18.95 -8.71 -18.04
C VAL A 234 -20.01 -9.66 -18.58
N ASP A 235 -20.60 -9.30 -19.72
CA ASP A 235 -21.50 -10.19 -20.44
C ASP A 235 -20.72 -11.11 -21.37
N ILE A 236 -20.90 -12.42 -21.16
CA ILE A 236 -20.28 -13.52 -21.91
C ILE A 236 -21.32 -14.47 -22.50
N LYS A 237 -22.62 -14.20 -22.35
CA LYS A 237 -23.68 -15.16 -22.73
C LYS A 237 -23.64 -15.48 -24.21
N GLU A 238 -23.53 -14.46 -25.05
CA GLU A 238 -23.43 -14.63 -26.49
C GLU A 238 -22.18 -15.40 -26.90
N ASP A 239 -21.05 -15.21 -26.21
CA ASP A 239 -19.82 -15.93 -26.52
C ASP A 239 -19.94 -17.40 -26.17
N ILE A 240 -20.54 -17.72 -25.01
CA ILE A 240 -20.83 -19.10 -24.62
C ILE A 240 -21.74 -19.77 -25.66
N ASP A 241 -22.84 -19.11 -26.07
CA ASP A 241 -23.77 -19.66 -27.07
C ASP A 241 -23.09 -19.84 -28.43
N ARG A 242 -22.27 -18.87 -28.87
CA ARG A 242 -21.45 -19.01 -30.10
C ARG A 242 -20.46 -20.15 -30.00
N LEU A 243 -19.77 -20.29 -28.88
CA LEU A 243 -18.79 -21.36 -28.66
C LEU A 243 -19.47 -22.72 -28.72
N ILE A 244 -20.61 -22.91 -28.06
CA ILE A 244 -21.35 -24.18 -28.07
C ILE A 244 -21.85 -24.54 -29.46
N ARG A 245 -22.26 -23.54 -30.27
CA ARG A 245 -22.67 -23.74 -31.67
C ARG A 245 -21.50 -24.02 -32.61
N ALA A 246 -20.35 -23.38 -32.38
CA ALA A 246 -19.17 -23.49 -33.22
C ALA A 246 -18.29 -24.69 -32.86
N SER A 247 -18.34 -25.13 -31.61
CA SER A 247 -17.55 -26.23 -31.10
C SER A 247 -18.16 -27.54 -31.56
N GLY A 248 -17.49 -28.22 -32.50
CA GLY A 248 -17.67 -29.66 -32.73
C GLY A 248 -17.17 -30.53 -31.55
N ILE A 249 -17.05 -29.96 -30.36
CA ILE A 249 -16.89 -30.67 -29.09
C ILE A 249 -18.18 -31.47 -28.97
N GLY A 250 -18.13 -32.80 -29.06
CA GLY A 250 -19.31 -33.68 -29.11
C GLY A 250 -20.13 -33.68 -27.82
N LEU A 251 -20.67 -32.52 -27.45
CA LEU A 251 -21.61 -32.32 -26.36
C LEU A 251 -22.96 -32.89 -26.80
N ASP A 252 -23.57 -33.68 -25.92
CA ASP A 252 -24.90 -34.22 -26.11
C ASP A 252 -25.93 -33.07 -26.29
N GLU A 253 -26.96 -33.29 -27.11
CA GLU A 253 -28.10 -32.36 -27.27
C GLU A 253 -28.76 -32.02 -25.94
N GLU A 254 -28.77 -32.94 -24.97
CA GLU A 254 -29.31 -32.71 -23.63
C GLU A 254 -28.47 -31.69 -22.84
N ILE A 255 -27.15 -31.74 -22.95
CA ILE A 255 -26.24 -30.77 -22.33
C ILE A 255 -26.41 -29.40 -22.98
N ILE A 256 -26.54 -29.35 -24.31
CA ILE A 256 -26.77 -28.09 -25.05
C ILE A 256 -28.08 -27.42 -24.60
N LYS A 257 -29.16 -28.20 -24.43
CA LYS A 257 -30.45 -27.69 -23.91
C LYS A 257 -30.31 -27.12 -22.50
N THR A 258 -29.59 -27.82 -21.62
CA THR A 258 -29.35 -27.37 -20.25
C THR A 258 -28.56 -26.06 -20.21
N ILE A 259 -27.51 -25.93 -21.03
CA ILE A 259 -26.73 -24.69 -21.08
C ILE A 259 -27.57 -23.52 -21.57
N LYS A 260 -28.37 -23.69 -22.64
CA LYS A 260 -29.27 -22.64 -23.13
C LYS A 260 -30.24 -22.18 -22.03
N LYS A 261 -30.84 -23.14 -21.32
CA LYS A 261 -31.71 -22.84 -20.18
C LYS A 261 -31.01 -22.06 -19.07
N ILE A 262 -29.73 -22.33 -18.80
CA ILE A 262 -28.94 -21.58 -17.80
C ILE A 262 -28.70 -20.14 -18.28
N LEU A 263 -28.35 -19.95 -19.56
CA LEU A 263 -28.10 -18.63 -20.14
C LEU A 263 -29.37 -17.76 -20.16
N ASP A 264 -30.50 -18.37 -20.53
CA ASP A 264 -31.82 -17.73 -20.59
C ASP A 264 -32.31 -17.30 -19.19
N ASN A 265 -32.03 -18.09 -18.14
CA ASN A 265 -32.45 -17.79 -16.77
C ASN A 265 -31.48 -16.88 -16.00
N ALA A 266 -30.29 -16.58 -16.55
CA ALA A 266 -29.29 -15.76 -15.86
C ALA A 266 -29.56 -14.25 -15.95
N GLU A 267 -30.80 -13.82 -16.26
CA GLU A 267 -31.24 -12.41 -16.26
C GLU A 267 -31.95 -11.99 -14.96
N GLU A 268 -32.16 -12.91 -14.01
CA GLU A 268 -32.72 -12.65 -12.67
C GLU A 268 -31.62 -12.60 -11.59
#